data_AF-A0A6J7VL76-F1
#
_entry.id   AF-A0A6J7VL76-F1
#
_cell.length_a   1.000
_cell.length_b   1.000
_cell.length_c   1.000
_cell.angle_alpha   90.00
_cell.angle_beta   90.00
_cell.angle_gamma   90.00
#
_symmetry.space_group_name_H-M   'P 1'
#
loop_
_entity.id
_entity.type
_entity.pdbx_description
1 polymer ?
#
loop_
_entity_poly.entity_id
_entity_poly.type
_entity_poly.pdbx_seq_one_letter_code
_entity_poly.pdbx_strand_id
1 'polypeptide(L)'
;MNSSFVSHSQNGEDIVLWRALGRIHRGFWIDVGANDPDIDSVTRAFSDAGWTGINVEPLPEVHDLLCERRPNDINLCVALGDSEGESRYFEVTEANGLSTSDGEAAARYRQAGLDFREFSVSTRTLSSVWDEFVAGDVHFLKIDVEGAEELVLQGTDLGRHRPWIVVVESVEPVVLGGAVLEPGARPPAVSTHEMWEHLIVSNGYTLVLFDGLNRFYVANERLDELGPWLASPVNVLDGAELASSRRERLGVETRLAVSETRVRDLERELEGSRAEIDAVLASKSWRITAPLRAIRRM
;
A
#
# COMPACT_ATOMS: atom_id res chain seq x y z
N MET A 1 -20.07 16.89 5.32
CA MET A 1 -19.21 16.01 6.13
C MET A 1 -17.82 16.18 5.54
N ASN A 2 -16.84 16.68 6.30
CA ASN A 2 -15.46 16.68 5.80
C ASN A 2 -15.10 15.22 5.54
N SER A 3 -14.85 14.86 4.29
CA SER A 3 -14.31 13.55 3.95
C SER A 3 -12.97 13.43 4.66
N SER A 4 -12.82 12.44 5.54
CA SER A 4 -11.51 12.08 6.09
C SER A 4 -10.58 11.65 4.95
N PHE A 5 -9.29 11.98 5.05
CA PHE A 5 -8.27 11.44 4.15
C PHE A 5 -8.23 9.91 4.29
N VAL A 6 -8.21 9.20 3.17
CA VAL A 6 -8.13 7.74 3.16
C VAL A 6 -6.72 7.35 2.76
N SER A 7 -6.00 6.71 3.68
CA SER A 7 -4.63 6.28 3.46
C SER A 7 -4.62 4.88 2.85
N HIS A 8 -3.77 4.70 1.85
CA HIS A 8 -3.55 3.46 1.13
C HIS A 8 -2.17 2.89 1.37
N SER A 9 -1.27 3.63 2.00
CA SER A 9 0.10 3.21 2.24
C SER A 9 0.24 2.29 3.46
N GLN A 10 1.34 1.54 3.50
CA GLN A 10 1.59 0.55 4.54
C GLN A 10 1.83 1.20 5.92
N ASN A 11 2.63 2.27 5.98
CA ASN A 11 3.10 2.88 7.22
C ASN A 11 2.63 4.33 7.41
N GLY A 12 1.66 4.79 6.61
CA GLY A 12 1.11 6.15 6.67
C GLY A 12 2.00 7.23 6.04
N GLU A 13 2.92 6.85 5.16
CA GLU A 13 3.74 7.73 4.33
C GLU A 13 2.89 8.74 3.57
N ASP A 14 1.77 8.29 2.99
CA ASP A 14 0.86 9.15 2.24
C ASP A 14 0.20 10.21 3.13
N ILE A 15 -0.10 9.88 4.39
CA ILE A 15 -0.64 10.83 5.40
C ILE A 15 0.40 11.90 5.72
N VAL A 16 1.65 11.49 5.97
CA VAL A 16 2.75 12.41 6.28
C VAL A 16 3.00 13.36 5.10
N LEU A 17 3.09 12.82 3.88
CA LEU A 17 3.22 13.62 2.67
C LEU A 17 2.02 14.54 2.46
N TRP A 18 0.80 14.04 2.65
CA TRP A 18 -0.43 14.83 2.48
C TRP A 18 -0.51 15.98 3.48
N ARG A 19 0.00 15.79 4.71
CA ARG A 19 0.09 16.87 5.71
C ARG A 19 0.90 18.06 5.20
N ALA A 20 1.98 17.81 4.46
CA ALA A 20 2.83 18.86 3.90
C ALA A 20 2.32 19.38 2.55
N LEU A 21 1.78 18.50 1.71
CA LEU A 21 1.54 18.76 0.29
C LEU A 21 0.06 18.91 -0.10
N GLY A 22 -0.90 18.55 0.77
CA GLY A 22 -2.34 18.47 0.43
C GLY A 22 -2.99 19.79 0.00
N ARG A 23 -2.28 20.92 0.15
CA ARG A 23 -2.68 22.24 -0.37
C ARG A 23 -2.31 22.47 -1.84
N ILE A 24 -1.51 21.60 -2.43
CA ILE A 24 -1.02 21.72 -3.80
C ILE A 24 -1.99 21.01 -4.73
N HIS A 25 -2.34 21.71 -5.80
CA HIS A 25 -3.22 21.19 -6.83
C HIS A 25 -2.39 20.62 -7.98
N ARG A 26 -2.69 19.38 -8.40
CA ARG A 26 -2.04 18.72 -9.53
C ARG A 26 -0.52 18.68 -9.38
N GLY A 27 -0.04 18.22 -8.23
CA GLY A 27 1.38 17.97 -8.04
C GLY A 27 1.85 16.74 -8.80
N PHE A 28 3.14 16.46 -8.69
CA PHE A 28 3.83 15.42 -9.44
C PHE A 28 4.73 14.59 -8.55
N TRP A 29 4.72 13.26 -8.72
CA TRP A 29 5.58 12.35 -7.97
C TRP A 29 6.43 11.49 -8.91
N ILE A 30 7.47 10.88 -8.33
CA ILE A 30 8.15 9.73 -8.90
C ILE A 30 8.16 8.64 -7.82
N ASP A 31 7.66 7.45 -8.17
CA ASP A 31 7.54 6.29 -7.29
C ASP A 31 8.39 5.15 -7.86
N VAL A 32 9.53 4.89 -7.24
CA VAL A 32 10.48 3.85 -7.64
C VAL A 32 10.26 2.64 -6.75
N GLY A 33 9.86 1.52 -7.37
CA GLY A 33 9.27 0.37 -6.68
C GLY A 33 7.81 0.65 -6.34
N ALA A 34 7.03 0.99 -7.37
CA ALA A 34 5.64 1.42 -7.22
C ALA A 34 4.70 0.26 -6.78
N ASN A 35 5.03 -0.98 -7.15
CA ASN A 35 4.28 -2.19 -6.82
C ASN A 35 2.75 -2.04 -7.08
N ASP A 36 1.89 -2.56 -6.19
CA ASP A 36 0.44 -2.53 -6.39
C ASP A 36 -0.10 -1.08 -6.40
N PRO A 37 -0.95 -0.71 -7.38
CA PRO A 37 -1.47 0.64 -7.47
C PRO A 37 -2.33 1.04 -6.27
N ASP A 38 -3.00 0.12 -5.58
CA ASP A 38 -4.08 0.41 -4.63
C ASP A 38 -3.82 -0.11 -3.21
N ILE A 39 -2.98 -1.13 -3.08
CA ILE A 39 -2.57 -1.77 -1.82
C ILE A 39 -1.16 -1.30 -1.47
N ASP A 40 -0.98 -0.82 -0.24
CA ASP A 40 0.29 -0.29 0.26
C ASP A 40 0.85 0.88 -0.58
N SER A 41 0.01 1.49 -1.41
CA SER A 41 0.38 2.56 -2.33
C SER A 41 0.46 3.91 -1.63
N VAL A 42 1.64 4.53 -1.70
CA VAL A 42 1.90 5.90 -1.23
C VAL A 42 1.23 6.95 -2.14
N THR A 43 0.96 6.59 -3.40
CA THR A 43 0.54 7.53 -4.46
C THR A 43 -0.96 7.50 -4.74
N ARG A 44 -1.68 6.46 -4.33
CA ARG A 44 -3.13 6.29 -4.56
C ARG A 44 -3.95 7.50 -4.11
N ALA A 45 -3.74 8.01 -2.90
CA ALA A 45 -4.50 9.13 -2.37
C ALA A 45 -4.23 10.44 -3.14
N PHE A 46 -3.00 10.62 -3.63
CA PHE A 46 -2.64 11.75 -4.50
C PHE A 46 -3.28 11.63 -5.88
N SER A 47 -3.27 10.43 -6.47
CA SER A 47 -3.93 10.12 -7.73
C SER A 47 -5.44 10.40 -7.66
N ASP A 48 -6.11 9.97 -6.58
CA ASP A 48 -7.53 10.27 -6.33
C ASP A 48 -7.80 11.79 -6.18
N ALA A 49 -6.79 12.56 -5.78
CA ALA A 49 -6.83 14.03 -5.71
C ALA A 49 -6.42 14.74 -7.03
N GLY A 50 -6.23 13.99 -8.11
CA GLY A 50 -5.92 14.53 -9.45
C GLY A 50 -4.46 14.91 -9.65
N TRP A 51 -3.56 14.40 -8.81
CA TRP A 51 -2.13 14.41 -9.11
C TRP A 51 -1.80 13.34 -10.17
N THR A 52 -0.63 13.47 -10.78
CA THR A 52 -0.09 12.48 -11.72
C THR A 52 1.38 12.24 -11.44
N GLY A 53 1.97 11.14 -11.88
CA GLY A 53 3.40 10.92 -11.69
C GLY A 53 4.01 9.87 -12.58
N ILE A 54 5.21 9.45 -12.21
CA ILE A 54 5.92 8.33 -12.82
C ILE A 54 5.92 7.18 -11.82
N ASN A 55 5.45 6.02 -12.25
CA ASN A 55 5.52 4.77 -11.50
C ASN A 55 6.53 3.87 -12.20
N VAL A 56 7.56 3.41 -11.47
CA VAL A 56 8.58 2.51 -11.99
C VAL A 56 8.47 1.17 -11.28
N GLU A 57 8.20 0.13 -12.06
CA GLU A 57 7.95 -1.23 -11.54
C GLU A 57 8.48 -2.27 -12.55
N PRO A 58 9.52 -3.05 -12.21
CA PRO A 58 10.13 -4.01 -13.11
C PRO A 58 9.30 -5.29 -13.35
N LEU A 59 8.34 -5.64 -12.48
CA LEU A 59 7.52 -6.84 -12.64
C LEU A 59 6.43 -6.61 -13.72
N PRO A 60 6.43 -7.38 -14.83
CA PRO A 60 5.50 -7.13 -15.94
C PRO A 60 4.02 -7.21 -15.56
N GLU A 61 3.64 -8.17 -14.71
CA GLU A 61 2.23 -8.34 -14.30
C GLU A 61 1.76 -7.18 -13.40
N VAL A 62 2.67 -6.63 -12.60
CA VAL A 62 2.37 -5.47 -11.74
C VAL A 62 2.36 -4.17 -12.58
N HIS A 63 3.26 -4.05 -13.55
CA HIS A 63 3.26 -2.96 -14.53
C HIS A 63 1.96 -2.92 -15.36
N ASP A 64 1.47 -4.06 -15.83
CA ASP A 64 0.19 -4.15 -16.54
C ASP A 64 -0.97 -3.65 -15.66
N LEU A 65 -0.98 -4.03 -14.39
CA LEU A 65 -1.96 -3.56 -13.41
C LEU A 65 -1.84 -2.05 -13.16
N LEU A 66 -0.63 -1.52 -13.03
CA LEU A 66 -0.39 -0.07 -12.95
C LEU A 66 -0.93 0.63 -14.19
N CYS A 67 -0.68 0.13 -15.40
CA CYS A 67 -1.21 0.71 -16.63
C CYS A 67 -2.75 0.74 -16.67
N GLU A 68 -3.40 -0.32 -16.19
CA GLU A 68 -4.86 -0.40 -16.11
C GLU A 68 -5.43 0.60 -15.08
N ARG A 69 -4.82 0.67 -13.90
CA ARG A 69 -5.36 1.41 -12.73
C ARG A 69 -4.90 2.87 -12.67
N ARG A 70 -3.78 3.19 -13.31
CA ARG A 70 -3.13 4.50 -13.37
C ARG A 70 -2.95 5.00 -14.81
N PRO A 71 -4.03 5.13 -15.61
CA PRO A 71 -3.93 5.50 -17.02
C PRO A 71 -3.48 6.96 -17.26
N ASN A 72 -3.48 7.80 -16.23
CA ASN A 72 -3.02 9.19 -16.31
C ASN A 72 -1.54 9.37 -15.92
N ASP A 73 -0.92 8.30 -15.43
CA ASP A 73 0.47 8.29 -14.99
C ASP A 73 1.38 7.71 -16.08
N ILE A 74 2.67 7.95 -15.96
CA ILE A 74 3.69 7.32 -16.78
C ILE A 74 4.15 6.05 -16.05
N ASN A 75 3.76 4.89 -16.57
CA ASN A 75 4.09 3.59 -15.97
C ASN A 75 5.21 2.91 -16.76
N LEU A 76 6.36 2.66 -16.11
CA LEU A 76 7.56 2.13 -16.76
C LEU A 76 7.90 0.73 -16.24
N CYS A 77 7.99 -0.24 -17.16
CA CYS A 77 8.41 -1.62 -16.88
C CYS A 77 9.94 -1.75 -16.94
N VAL A 78 10.66 -1.09 -16.03
CA VAL A 78 12.12 -1.09 -15.96
C VAL A 78 12.57 -1.14 -14.50
N ALA A 79 13.79 -1.61 -14.24
CA ALA A 79 14.48 -1.35 -12.99
C ALA A 79 15.23 -0.01 -13.07
N LEU A 80 15.46 0.64 -11.92
CA LEU A 80 16.39 1.76 -11.83
C LEU A 80 17.70 1.34 -11.18
N GLY A 81 18.82 1.86 -11.68
CA GLY A 81 20.15 1.59 -11.15
C GLY A 81 21.14 2.72 -11.46
N ASP A 82 22.42 2.43 -11.25
CA ASP A 82 23.53 3.37 -11.44
C ASP A 82 23.91 3.59 -12.91
N SER A 83 23.41 2.72 -13.80
CA SER A 83 23.76 2.71 -15.22
C SER A 83 22.63 2.12 -16.09
N GLU A 84 22.64 2.48 -17.37
CA GLU A 84 21.69 1.94 -18.36
C GLU A 84 22.12 0.52 -18.81
N GLY A 85 21.17 -0.39 -19.00
CA GLY A 85 21.47 -1.73 -19.50
C GLY A 85 20.42 -2.77 -19.17
N GLU A 86 20.88 -3.95 -18.74
CA GLU A 86 20.06 -5.07 -18.31
C GLU A 86 20.56 -5.56 -16.95
N SER A 87 19.63 -5.78 -16.03
CA SER A 87 19.93 -6.31 -14.69
C SER A 87 19.18 -7.60 -14.46
N ARG A 88 19.76 -8.46 -13.63
CA ARG A 88 19.07 -9.64 -13.12
C ARG A 88 18.08 -9.21 -12.06
N TYR A 89 16.87 -9.76 -12.11
CA TYR A 89 15.82 -9.50 -11.15
C TYR A 89 15.34 -10.80 -10.50
N PHE A 90 14.99 -10.74 -9.22
CA PHE A 90 14.53 -11.85 -8.40
C PHE A 90 13.10 -11.55 -7.93
N GLU A 91 12.11 -12.15 -8.59
CA GLU A 91 10.70 -12.05 -8.22
C GLU A 91 10.37 -13.05 -7.11
N VAL A 92 9.83 -12.56 -6.00
CA VAL A 92 9.27 -13.39 -4.93
C VAL A 92 7.76 -13.53 -5.19
N THR A 93 7.36 -14.55 -5.96
CA THR A 93 6.00 -14.65 -6.55
C THR A 93 4.85 -14.63 -5.53
N GLU A 94 5.07 -15.08 -4.29
CA GLU A 94 4.06 -15.04 -3.23
C GLU A 94 4.06 -13.73 -2.42
N ALA A 95 5.04 -12.85 -2.67
CA ALA A 95 5.24 -11.59 -1.97
C ALA A 95 5.99 -10.60 -2.88
N ASN A 96 5.32 -10.13 -3.94
CA ASN A 96 5.91 -9.25 -4.95
C ASN A 96 6.66 -8.06 -4.34
N GLY A 97 6.17 -7.52 -3.21
CA GLY A 97 6.80 -6.43 -2.47
C GLY A 97 8.25 -6.70 -2.11
N LEU A 98 8.66 -7.95 -1.90
CA LEU A 98 10.04 -8.34 -1.56
C LEU A 98 10.95 -8.60 -2.77
N SER A 99 10.45 -8.36 -3.99
CA SER A 99 11.21 -8.62 -5.21
C SER A 99 12.32 -7.59 -5.39
N THR A 100 13.50 -8.01 -5.84
CA THR A 100 14.69 -7.15 -5.79
C THR A 100 15.64 -7.43 -6.96
N SER A 101 16.48 -6.45 -7.30
CA SER A 101 17.67 -6.64 -8.14
C SER A 101 18.94 -6.95 -7.33
N ASP A 102 18.89 -6.83 -6.00
CA ASP A 102 20.02 -7.13 -5.13
C ASP A 102 20.20 -8.64 -4.95
N GLY A 103 21.32 -9.16 -5.46
CA GLY A 103 21.69 -10.57 -5.33
C GLY A 103 21.99 -11.00 -3.89
N GLU A 104 22.42 -10.09 -3.03
CA GLU A 104 22.67 -10.39 -1.61
C GLU A 104 21.35 -10.49 -0.83
N ALA A 105 20.42 -9.55 -1.02
CA ALA A 105 19.04 -9.67 -0.54
C ALA A 105 18.38 -10.99 -1.01
N ALA A 106 18.45 -11.30 -2.31
CA ALA A 106 17.90 -12.55 -2.84
C ALA A 106 18.55 -13.80 -2.22
N ALA A 107 19.86 -13.78 -1.96
CA ALA A 107 20.55 -14.87 -1.28
C ALA A 107 20.07 -15.04 0.17
N ARG A 108 19.79 -13.95 0.88
CA ARG A 108 19.23 -13.96 2.23
C ARG A 108 17.79 -14.51 2.22
N TYR A 109 16.94 -14.09 1.27
CA TYR A 109 15.58 -14.63 1.11
C TYR A 109 15.57 -16.13 0.87
N ARG A 110 16.49 -16.61 0.03
CA ARG A 110 16.68 -18.05 -0.21
C ARG A 110 17.07 -18.81 1.06
N GLN A 111 17.90 -18.22 1.92
CA GLN A 111 18.24 -18.81 3.23
C GLN A 111 17.05 -18.81 4.19
N ALA A 112 16.15 -17.83 4.08
CA ALA A 112 14.91 -17.76 4.84
C ALA A 112 13.80 -18.69 4.30
N GLY A 113 14.06 -19.43 3.20
CA GLY A 113 13.13 -20.41 2.64
C GLY A 113 12.13 -19.83 1.63
N LEU A 114 12.38 -18.64 1.11
CA LEU A 114 11.59 -18.07 0.02
C LEU A 114 12.07 -18.60 -1.34
N ASP A 115 11.11 -18.95 -2.18
CA ASP A 115 11.33 -19.25 -3.59
C ASP A 115 11.27 -17.98 -4.42
N PHE A 116 11.99 -17.96 -5.53
CA PHE A 116 12.03 -16.81 -6.44
C PHE A 116 12.12 -17.29 -7.89
N ARG A 117 11.59 -16.46 -8.78
CA ARG A 117 11.76 -16.55 -10.22
C ARG A 117 12.79 -15.51 -10.65
N GLU A 118 13.77 -15.94 -11.43
CA GLU A 118 14.81 -15.05 -11.94
C GLU A 118 14.55 -14.70 -13.39
N PHE A 119 14.74 -13.42 -13.75
CA PHE A 119 14.66 -12.96 -15.14
C PHE A 119 15.56 -11.73 -15.37
N SER A 120 15.72 -11.33 -16.64
CA SER A 120 16.44 -10.09 -17.01
C SER A 120 15.43 -8.97 -17.22
N VAL A 121 15.74 -7.79 -16.70
CA VAL A 121 14.93 -6.59 -16.87
C VAL A 121 15.78 -5.43 -17.39
N SER A 122 15.20 -4.64 -18.30
CA SER A 122 15.81 -3.40 -18.75
C SER A 122 16.01 -2.47 -17.56
N THR A 123 17.21 -1.90 -17.47
CA THR A 123 17.62 -1.00 -16.40
C THR A 123 17.90 0.37 -16.96
N ARG A 124 17.37 1.39 -16.29
CA ARG A 124 17.63 2.80 -16.59
C ARG A 124 18.20 3.53 -15.39
N THR A 125 18.83 4.68 -15.62
CA THR A 125 19.14 5.62 -14.55
C THR A 125 17.91 6.47 -14.22
N LEU A 126 17.75 6.83 -12.95
CA LEU A 126 16.71 7.80 -12.56
C LEU A 126 16.90 9.14 -13.29
N SER A 127 18.15 9.53 -13.59
CA SER A 127 18.46 10.69 -14.43
C SER A 127 17.82 10.64 -15.81
N SER A 128 17.94 9.50 -16.52
CA SER A 128 17.41 9.41 -17.88
C SER A 128 15.89 9.41 -17.91
N VAL A 129 15.26 8.76 -16.93
CA VAL A 129 13.80 8.79 -16.74
C VAL A 129 13.34 10.22 -16.45
N TRP A 130 14.01 10.91 -15.54
CA TRP A 130 13.69 12.29 -15.20
C TRP A 130 13.80 13.21 -16.41
N ASP A 131 14.93 13.15 -17.13
CA ASP A 131 15.20 14.00 -18.29
C ASP A 131 14.21 13.80 -19.44
N GLU A 132 13.67 12.59 -19.58
CA GLU A 132 12.69 12.27 -20.62
C GLU A 132 11.28 12.74 -20.29
N PHE A 133 10.85 12.55 -19.04
CA PHE A 133 9.43 12.63 -18.68
C PHE A 133 9.05 13.81 -17.80
N VAL A 134 9.99 14.41 -17.06
CA VAL A 134 9.70 15.47 -16.09
C VAL A 134 9.86 16.84 -16.73
N ALA A 135 8.77 17.62 -16.74
CA ALA A 135 8.75 18.97 -17.28
C ALA A 135 8.69 20.09 -16.22
N GLY A 136 8.53 19.75 -14.94
CA GLY A 136 8.31 20.72 -13.87
C GLY A 136 8.71 20.19 -12.49
N ASP A 137 8.07 20.71 -11.46
CA ASP A 137 8.36 20.34 -10.07
C ASP A 137 7.97 18.90 -9.74
N VAL A 138 8.91 18.13 -9.23
CA VAL A 138 8.64 16.85 -8.55
C VAL A 138 8.48 17.15 -7.07
N HIS A 139 7.31 16.87 -6.54
CA HIS A 139 6.95 17.23 -5.17
C HIS A 139 7.44 16.19 -4.18
N PHE A 140 7.42 14.93 -4.57
CA PHE A 140 8.13 13.89 -3.83
C PHE A 140 8.67 12.80 -4.75
N LEU A 141 9.80 12.24 -4.35
CA LEU A 141 10.42 11.03 -4.89
C LEU A 141 10.37 9.95 -3.80
N LYS A 142 9.75 8.81 -4.09
CA LYS A 142 9.75 7.61 -3.23
C LYS A 142 10.71 6.58 -3.82
N ILE A 143 11.58 6.02 -3.00
CA ILE A 143 12.49 4.92 -3.36
C ILE A 143 12.37 3.80 -2.33
N ASP A 144 12.04 2.62 -2.80
CA ASP A 144 11.87 1.41 -2.01
C ASP A 144 11.93 0.27 -3.02
N VAL A 145 13.12 -0.30 -3.12
CA VAL A 145 13.51 -1.26 -4.17
C VAL A 145 14.20 -2.46 -3.55
N GLU A 146 13.85 -2.72 -2.28
CA GLU A 146 14.24 -3.90 -1.52
C GLU A 146 15.76 -4.16 -1.56
N GLY A 147 16.54 -3.14 -1.18
CA GLY A 147 18.00 -3.23 -1.02
C GLY A 147 18.83 -2.58 -2.14
N ALA A 148 18.20 -2.15 -3.23
CA ALA A 148 18.88 -1.47 -4.35
C ALA A 148 18.87 0.08 -4.24
N GLU A 149 18.51 0.65 -3.09
CA GLU A 149 18.29 2.10 -2.92
C GLU A 149 19.56 2.91 -3.27
N GLU A 150 20.73 2.40 -2.89
CA GLU A 150 22.02 3.03 -3.19
C GLU A 150 22.25 3.14 -4.70
N LEU A 151 21.98 2.08 -5.47
CA LEU A 151 22.16 2.07 -6.92
C LEU A 151 21.22 3.06 -7.61
N VAL A 152 19.95 3.14 -7.16
CA VAL A 152 18.99 4.12 -7.68
C VAL A 152 19.48 5.55 -7.42
N LEU A 153 19.98 5.83 -6.21
CA LEU A 153 20.49 7.14 -5.82
C LEU A 153 21.78 7.52 -6.57
N GLN A 154 22.66 6.57 -6.85
CA GLN A 154 23.84 6.78 -7.71
C GLN A 154 23.47 7.10 -9.16
N GLY A 155 22.31 6.62 -9.63
CA GLY A 155 21.75 6.89 -10.95
C GLY A 155 21.13 8.28 -11.13
N THR A 156 21.18 9.16 -10.13
CA THR A 156 20.63 10.52 -10.22
C THR A 156 21.60 11.59 -9.73
N ASP A 157 21.58 12.76 -10.38
CA ASP A 157 22.21 13.97 -9.85
C ASP A 157 21.15 14.78 -9.12
N LEU A 158 21.02 14.58 -7.80
CA LEU A 158 20.04 15.29 -6.98
C LEU A 158 20.30 16.82 -6.89
N GLY A 159 21.46 17.32 -7.34
CA GLY A 159 21.71 18.75 -7.52
C GLY A 159 20.99 19.33 -8.74
N ARG A 160 20.71 18.50 -9.75
CA ARG A 160 19.97 18.85 -10.98
C ARG A 160 18.52 18.36 -10.95
N HIS A 161 18.32 17.10 -10.61
CA HIS A 161 17.03 16.42 -10.47
C HIS A 161 16.50 16.62 -9.06
N ARG A 162 15.63 17.61 -8.90
CA ARG A 162 15.42 18.28 -7.61
C ARG A 162 14.02 18.08 -7.04
N PRO A 163 13.68 16.88 -6.50
CA PRO A 163 12.41 16.71 -5.82
C PRO A 163 12.36 17.56 -4.54
N TRP A 164 11.18 18.02 -4.14
CA TRP A 164 11.07 18.80 -2.90
C TRP A 164 11.28 17.92 -1.66
N ILE A 165 10.77 16.69 -1.73
CA ILE A 165 10.85 15.68 -0.68
C ILE A 165 11.42 14.39 -1.28
N VAL A 166 12.34 13.74 -0.57
CA VAL A 166 12.80 12.39 -0.88
C VAL A 166 12.40 11.48 0.26
N VAL A 167 11.72 10.38 -0.06
CA VAL A 167 11.30 9.33 0.88
C VAL A 167 12.01 8.06 0.47
N VAL A 168 12.82 7.48 1.37
CA VAL A 168 13.56 6.25 1.09
C VAL A 168 13.30 5.23 2.18
N GLU A 169 12.91 4.01 1.80
CA GLU A 169 12.85 2.88 2.74
C GLU A 169 14.27 2.57 3.25
N SER A 170 14.40 2.39 4.56
CA SER A 170 15.71 2.50 5.22
C SER A 170 15.99 1.42 6.25
N VAL A 171 15.33 0.28 6.11
CA VAL A 171 15.49 -0.88 7.00
C VAL A 171 15.51 -2.18 6.21
N GLU A 172 16.08 -3.24 6.82
CA GLU A 172 16.03 -4.56 6.23
C GLU A 172 14.62 -5.18 6.34
N PRO A 173 14.16 -5.90 5.30
CA PRO A 173 12.86 -6.55 5.31
C PRO A 173 12.74 -7.60 6.43
N VAL A 174 11.60 -7.58 7.12
CA VAL A 174 11.34 -8.33 8.35
C VAL A 174 11.47 -9.85 8.17
N VAL A 175 11.32 -10.35 6.94
CA VAL A 175 11.39 -11.78 6.60
C VAL A 175 12.78 -12.37 6.83
N LEU A 176 13.81 -11.53 6.97
CA LEU A 176 15.19 -11.92 7.27
C LEU A 176 15.50 -12.10 8.76
N GLY A 177 14.47 -12.05 9.62
CA GLY A 177 14.58 -12.53 10.99
C GLY A 177 15.13 -11.51 11.97
N GLY A 178 14.26 -10.58 12.38
CA GLY A 178 14.21 -10.26 13.80
C GLY A 178 13.80 -11.54 14.51
N ALA A 179 14.76 -12.35 14.96
CA ALA A 179 14.47 -13.53 15.78
C ALA A 179 13.43 -13.12 16.83
N VAL A 180 12.36 -13.91 16.98
CA VAL A 180 11.49 -13.78 18.15
C VAL A 180 12.36 -14.20 19.34
N LEU A 181 13.17 -13.26 19.84
CA LEU A 181 14.13 -13.46 20.91
C LEU A 181 13.39 -13.66 22.24
N GLU A 182 12.18 -13.10 22.35
CA GLU A 182 11.29 -13.18 23.50
C GLU A 182 9.83 -13.09 23.04
N PRO A 183 8.87 -13.83 23.63
CA PRO A 183 7.45 -13.65 23.34
C PRO A 183 7.00 -12.20 23.59
N GLY A 184 6.56 -11.52 22.54
CA GLY A 184 5.96 -10.18 22.63
C GLY A 184 6.89 -8.99 22.38
N ALA A 185 8.21 -9.18 22.37
CA ALA A 185 9.16 -8.12 21.99
C ALA A 185 9.70 -8.38 20.58
N ARG A 186 9.59 -7.39 19.69
CA ARG A 186 10.24 -7.40 18.38
C ARG A 186 11.37 -6.36 18.38
N PRO A 187 12.62 -6.74 18.07
CA PRO A 187 13.68 -5.76 17.91
C PRO A 187 13.33 -4.80 16.76
N PRO A 188 13.85 -3.55 16.76
CA PRO A 188 13.74 -2.68 15.61
C PRO A 188 14.43 -3.33 14.41
N ALA A 189 13.91 -3.08 13.20
CA ALA A 189 14.55 -3.52 11.98
C ALA A 189 15.96 -2.87 11.86
N VAL A 190 16.89 -3.62 11.29
CA VAL A 190 18.26 -3.14 11.05
C VAL A 190 18.18 -2.03 10.01
N SER A 191 18.79 -0.88 10.28
CA SER A 191 18.72 0.24 9.34
C SER A 191 19.76 0.10 8.23
N THR A 192 19.38 0.43 7.00
CA THR A 192 20.20 0.36 5.78
C THR A 192 20.72 1.73 5.31
N HIS A 193 20.26 2.83 5.92
CA HIS A 193 20.56 4.20 5.47
C HIS A 193 22.04 4.57 5.36
N GLU A 194 22.92 3.98 6.18
CA GLU A 194 24.35 4.32 6.17
C GLU A 194 25.00 4.07 4.80
N MET A 195 24.44 3.16 4.00
CA MET A 195 24.92 2.84 2.65
C MET A 195 24.71 4.01 1.67
N TRP A 196 23.65 4.80 1.83
CA TRP A 196 23.20 5.72 0.78
C TRP A 196 22.88 7.15 1.26
N GLU A 197 22.70 7.41 2.55
CA GLU A 197 22.25 8.72 3.06
C GLU A 197 23.19 9.86 2.63
N HIS A 198 24.49 9.57 2.54
CA HIS A 198 25.50 10.52 2.08
C HIS A 198 25.21 11.07 0.67
N LEU A 199 24.59 10.29 -0.22
CA LEU A 199 24.20 10.71 -1.58
C LEU A 199 23.07 11.75 -1.56
N ILE A 200 22.21 11.72 -0.54
CA ILE A 200 21.11 12.67 -0.36
C ILE A 200 21.62 13.93 0.35
N VAL A 201 22.24 13.79 1.51
CA VAL A 201 22.62 14.94 2.34
C VAL A 201 23.73 15.79 1.71
N SER A 202 24.67 15.18 0.99
CA SER A 202 25.70 15.92 0.25
C SER A 202 25.14 16.77 -0.89
N ASN A 203 23.95 16.41 -1.39
CA ASN A 203 23.20 17.18 -2.37
C ASN A 203 22.26 18.20 -1.71
N GLY A 204 22.45 18.56 -0.44
CA GLY A 204 21.70 19.65 0.19
C GLY A 204 20.26 19.29 0.51
N TYR A 205 20.04 18.11 1.06
CA TYR A 205 18.80 17.71 1.71
C TYR A 205 19.01 17.56 3.21
N THR A 206 17.96 17.82 3.99
CA THR A 206 17.94 17.65 5.44
C THR A 206 16.95 16.55 5.81
N LEU A 207 17.38 15.58 6.61
CA LEU A 207 16.49 14.58 7.23
C LEU A 207 15.53 15.29 8.18
N VAL A 208 14.22 15.06 8.00
CA VAL A 208 13.17 15.65 8.86
C VAL A 208 12.39 14.61 9.64
N LEU A 209 12.34 13.37 9.17
CA LEU A 209 11.62 12.28 9.84
C LEU A 209 12.23 10.92 9.51
N PHE A 210 12.33 10.08 10.52
CA PHE A 210 12.37 8.62 10.39
C PHE A 210 11.11 8.07 11.05
N ASP A 211 10.25 7.39 10.29
CA ASP A 211 8.94 6.90 10.77
C ASP A 211 8.98 5.47 11.33
N GLY A 212 10.17 4.87 11.38
CA GLY A 212 10.39 3.46 11.76
C GLY A 212 10.64 2.53 10.58
N LEU A 213 10.37 2.98 9.35
CA LEU A 213 10.53 2.25 8.08
C LEU A 213 11.27 3.12 7.05
N ASN A 214 10.70 4.29 6.78
CA ASN A 214 11.13 5.27 5.80
C ASN A 214 11.82 6.47 6.44
N ARG A 215 12.78 7.04 5.70
CA ARG A 215 13.38 8.34 6.00
C ARG A 215 12.89 9.39 5.02
N PHE A 216 12.47 10.53 5.54
CA PHE A 216 11.99 11.68 4.79
C PHE A 216 13.04 12.78 4.85
N TYR A 217 13.45 13.24 3.67
CA TYR A 217 14.39 14.33 3.50
C TYR A 217 13.73 15.46 2.72
N VAL A 218 14.08 16.69 3.06
CA VAL A 218 13.55 17.89 2.38
C VAL A 218 14.71 18.67 1.77
N ALA A 219 14.54 19.11 0.52
CA ALA A 219 15.49 19.98 -0.14
C ALA A 219 15.68 21.26 0.69
N ASN A 220 16.92 21.68 0.95
CA ASN A 220 17.22 22.75 1.90
C ASN A 220 16.48 24.07 1.58
N GLU A 221 16.28 24.36 0.30
CA GLU A 221 15.53 25.54 -0.18
C GLU A 221 14.02 25.51 0.15
N ARG A 222 13.47 24.36 0.57
CA ARG A 222 12.08 24.17 1.00
C ARG A 222 11.94 23.79 2.47
N LEU A 223 13.05 23.69 3.20
CA LEU A 223 13.08 23.18 4.57
C LEU A 223 12.19 23.99 5.51
N ASP A 224 12.25 25.31 5.45
CA ASP A 224 11.44 26.19 6.30
C ASP A 224 9.93 26.06 6.02
N GLU A 225 9.56 25.76 4.78
CA GLU A 225 8.16 25.65 4.35
C GLU A 225 7.58 24.26 4.66
N LEU A 226 8.34 23.19 4.44
CA LEU A 226 7.85 21.80 4.47
C LEU A 226 8.29 21.03 5.71
N GLY A 227 9.49 21.31 6.24
CA GLY A 227 10.09 20.58 7.36
C GLY A 227 9.18 20.47 8.59
N PRO A 228 8.57 21.57 9.08
CA PRO A 228 7.68 21.52 10.24
C PRO A 228 6.45 20.61 10.07
N TRP A 229 5.97 20.42 8.84
CA TRP A 229 4.82 19.55 8.56
C TRP A 229 5.19 18.07 8.55
N LEU A 230 6.44 17.76 8.18
CA LEU A 230 6.94 16.39 8.06
C LEU A 230 7.59 15.88 9.35
N ALA A 231 7.92 16.75 10.30
CA ALA A 231 8.73 16.45 11.49
C ALA A 231 8.12 15.46 12.51
N SER A 232 6.94 14.90 12.24
CA SER A 232 6.29 13.93 13.11
C SER A 232 5.71 12.79 12.29
N PRO A 233 5.80 11.53 12.78
CA PRO A 233 5.07 10.41 12.20
C PRO A 233 3.56 10.67 12.14
N VAL A 234 2.85 9.80 11.41
CA VAL A 234 1.39 9.71 11.47
C VAL A 234 0.93 9.55 12.91
N ASN A 235 -0.14 10.25 13.28
CA ASN A 235 -0.75 10.13 14.59
C ASN A 235 -2.25 10.44 14.55
N VAL A 236 -2.92 10.29 15.70
CA VAL A 236 -4.38 10.43 15.82
C VAL A 236 -4.91 11.82 15.43
N LEU A 237 -4.06 12.85 15.40
CA LEU A 237 -4.45 14.21 15.03
C LEU A 237 -4.59 14.40 13.51
N ASP A 238 -4.08 13.46 12.70
CA ASP A 238 -4.22 13.50 11.24
C ASP A 238 -5.65 13.21 10.78
N GLY A 239 -6.46 12.54 11.60
CA GLY A 239 -7.84 12.21 11.27
C GLY A 239 -8.01 11.36 10.00
N ALA A 240 -6.95 10.66 9.58
CA ALA A 240 -6.95 9.75 8.45
C ALA A 240 -7.63 8.42 8.81
N GLU A 241 -8.28 7.79 7.82
CA GLU A 241 -8.79 6.42 7.93
C GLU A 241 -7.99 5.51 6.99
N LEU A 242 -7.54 4.36 7.49
CA LEU A 242 -6.86 3.38 6.65
C LEU A 242 -7.85 2.73 5.69
N ALA A 243 -7.48 2.59 4.41
CA ALA A 243 -8.30 1.96 3.39
C ALA A 243 -8.64 0.50 3.74
N SER A 244 -7.72 -0.22 4.38
CA SER A 244 -7.93 -1.56 4.93
C SER A 244 -9.07 -1.57 5.97
N SER A 245 -8.96 -0.74 7.00
CA SER A 245 -9.99 -0.61 8.05
C SER A 245 -11.34 -0.16 7.48
N ARG A 246 -11.33 0.76 6.51
CA ARG A 246 -12.54 1.19 5.81
C ARG A 246 -13.20 0.04 5.06
N ARG A 247 -12.44 -0.75 4.28
CA ARG A 247 -12.94 -1.91 3.53
C ARG A 247 -13.55 -2.94 4.47
N GLU A 248 -12.88 -3.26 5.58
CA GLU A 248 -13.38 -4.20 6.57
C GLU A 248 -14.69 -3.73 7.19
N ARG A 249 -14.76 -2.47 7.62
CA ARG A 249 -15.96 -1.86 8.21
C ARG A 249 -17.14 -1.92 7.23
N LEU A 250 -16.95 -1.50 5.99
CA LEU A 250 -18.00 -1.56 4.95
C LEU A 250 -18.43 -3.01 4.66
N GLY A 251 -17.50 -3.96 4.68
CA GLY A 251 -17.79 -5.38 4.53
C GLY A 251 -18.60 -5.96 5.69
N VAL A 252 -18.34 -5.53 6.93
CA VAL A 252 -19.15 -5.88 8.10
C VAL A 252 -20.53 -5.25 8.02
N GLU A 253 -20.64 -3.97 7.69
CA GLU A 253 -21.90 -3.25 7.52
C GLU A 253 -22.79 -3.92 6.45
N THR A 254 -22.20 -4.33 5.32
CA THR A 254 -22.91 -5.03 4.25
C THR A 254 -23.42 -6.40 4.71
N ARG A 255 -22.57 -7.19 5.38
CA ARG A 255 -22.98 -8.52 5.91
C ARG A 255 -24.06 -8.39 6.97
N LEU A 256 -23.98 -7.36 7.83
CA LEU A 256 -25.00 -7.07 8.83
C LEU A 256 -26.33 -6.74 8.17
N ALA A 257 -26.35 -5.85 7.17
CA ALA A 257 -27.58 -5.49 6.44
C ALA A 257 -28.23 -6.70 5.74
N VAL A 258 -27.42 -7.58 5.13
CA VAL A 258 -27.89 -8.84 4.54
C VAL A 258 -28.47 -9.76 5.61
N SER A 259 -27.80 -9.89 6.76
CA SER A 259 -28.27 -10.72 7.87
C SER A 259 -29.58 -10.21 8.46
N GLU A 260 -29.73 -8.90 8.69
CA GLU A 260 -30.97 -8.29 9.17
C GLU A 260 -32.14 -8.53 8.22
N THR A 261 -31.89 -8.42 6.91
CA THR A 261 -32.90 -8.71 5.89
C THR A 261 -33.34 -10.18 5.97
N ARG A 262 -32.38 -11.11 6.06
CA ARG A 262 -32.67 -12.54 6.19
C ARG A 262 -33.46 -12.87 7.45
N VAL A 263 -33.14 -12.23 8.58
CA VAL A 263 -33.91 -12.40 9.83
C VAL A 263 -35.36 -11.95 9.64
N ARG A 264 -35.60 -10.77 9.06
CA ARG A 264 -36.97 -10.29 8.81
C ARG A 264 -37.76 -11.21 7.90
N ASP A 265 -37.13 -11.77 6.87
CA ASP A 265 -37.79 -12.71 5.97
C ASP A 265 -38.13 -14.04 6.66
N LEU A 266 -37.22 -14.56 7.48
CA LEU A 266 -37.48 -15.76 8.30
C LEU A 266 -38.58 -15.52 9.35
N GLU A 267 -38.63 -14.33 9.95
CA GLU A 267 -39.70 -13.95 10.87
C GLU A 267 -41.06 -13.94 10.15
N ARG A 268 -41.14 -13.38 8.94
CA ARG A 268 -42.36 -13.40 8.12
C ARG A 268 -42.77 -14.82 7.71
N GLU A 269 -41.82 -15.65 7.28
CA GLU A 269 -42.09 -17.06 6.95
C GLU A 269 -42.58 -17.85 8.16
N LEU A 270 -41.99 -17.60 9.34
CA LEU A 270 -42.40 -18.22 10.60
C LEU A 270 -43.82 -17.78 11.01
N GLU A 271 -44.13 -16.49 10.90
CA GLU A 271 -45.48 -15.97 11.14
C GLU A 271 -46.50 -16.56 10.16
N GLY A 272 -46.18 -16.62 8.86
CA GLY A 272 -47.01 -17.25 7.85
C GLY A 272 -47.26 -18.73 8.14
N SER A 273 -46.22 -19.49 8.44
CA SER A 273 -46.31 -20.91 8.79
C SER A 273 -47.13 -21.15 10.06
N ARG A 274 -46.98 -20.30 11.08
CA ARG A 274 -47.79 -20.34 12.30
C ARG A 274 -49.27 -20.08 11.99
N ALA A 275 -49.56 -19.06 11.18
CA ALA A 275 -50.92 -18.75 10.77
C ALA A 275 -51.58 -19.91 9.98
N GLU A 276 -50.82 -20.57 9.10
CA GLU A 276 -51.29 -21.77 8.38
C GLU A 276 -51.57 -22.94 9.34
N ILE A 277 -50.66 -23.22 10.27
CA ILE A 277 -50.85 -24.25 11.30
C ILE A 277 -52.11 -23.94 12.11
N ASP A 278 -52.26 -22.71 12.61
CA ASP A 278 -53.42 -22.29 13.40
C ASP A 278 -54.72 -22.42 12.59
N ALA A 279 -54.70 -22.06 11.30
CA ALA A 279 -55.85 -22.24 10.40
C ALA A 279 -56.22 -23.71 10.22
N VAL A 280 -55.22 -24.60 10.02
CA VAL A 280 -55.43 -26.05 9.94
C VAL A 280 -56.00 -26.59 11.25
N LEU A 281 -55.44 -26.19 12.41
CA LEU A 281 -55.90 -26.63 13.73
C LEU A 281 -57.32 -26.14 14.04
N ALA A 282 -57.70 -24.96 13.58
CA ALA A 282 -59.04 -24.40 13.74
C ALA A 282 -60.08 -25.00 12.77
N SER A 283 -59.63 -25.66 11.69
CA SER A 283 -60.50 -26.17 10.63
C SER A 283 -61.50 -27.24 11.12
N LYS A 284 -62.69 -27.27 10.51
CA LYS A 284 -63.74 -28.26 10.82
C LYS A 284 -63.26 -29.68 10.55
N SER A 285 -62.54 -29.91 9.45
CA SER A 285 -61.97 -31.20 9.08
C SER A 285 -61.00 -31.71 10.15
N TRP A 286 -60.11 -30.85 10.66
CA TRP A 286 -59.21 -31.21 11.75
C TRP A 286 -59.96 -31.56 13.02
N ARG A 287 -60.96 -30.78 13.43
CA ARG A 287 -61.77 -31.03 14.64
C ARG A 287 -62.59 -32.32 14.54
N ILE A 288 -63.20 -32.60 13.39
CA ILE A 288 -64.02 -33.81 13.15
C ILE A 288 -63.17 -35.09 13.17
N THR A 289 -61.94 -35.03 12.65
CA THR A 289 -61.04 -36.19 12.58
C THR A 289 -60.24 -36.45 13.87
N ALA A 290 -60.50 -35.69 14.95
CA ALA A 290 -59.81 -35.83 16.24
C ALA A 290 -59.91 -37.23 16.87
N PRO A 291 -61.07 -37.92 16.89
CA PRO A 291 -61.18 -39.27 17.46
C PRO A 291 -60.31 -40.30 16.72
N LEU A 292 -60.24 -40.20 15.39
CA LEU A 292 -59.43 -41.09 14.55
C LEU A 292 -57.92 -40.90 14.78
N ARG A 293 -57.47 -39.68 15.12
CA ARG A 293 -56.06 -39.41 15.46
C ARG A 293 -55.68 -39.89 16.86
N ALA A 294 -56.63 -39.95 17.81
CA ALA A 294 -56.39 -40.47 19.14
C ALA A 294 -56.14 -41.99 19.13
N ILE A 295 -56.86 -42.72 18.28
CA ILE A 295 -56.71 -44.18 18.09
C ILE A 295 -55.33 -44.53 17.49
N ARG A 296 -54.75 -43.65 16.67
CA ARG A 296 -53.45 -43.87 16.01
C ARG A 296 -52.23 -43.55 16.91
N ARG A 297 -52.44 -42.99 18.10
CA ARG A 297 -51.39 -42.67 19.09
C ARG A 297 -51.31 -43.65 20.26
N MET A 298 -52.26 -44.60 20.35
CA MET A 298 -52.14 -45.81 21.18
C MET A 298 -51.40 -46.89 20.40
#